data_AF-A0A480VY61-F1
#
_entry.id   AF-A0A480VY61-F1
#
_cell.length_a   1.000
_cell.length_b   1.000
_cell.length_c   1.000
_cell.angle_alpha   90.00
_cell.angle_beta   90.00
_cell.angle_gamma   90.00
#
_symmetry.space_group_name_H-M   'P 1'
#
loop_
_entity.id
_entity.type
_entity.pdbx_description
1 polymer ?
#
loop_
_entity_poly.entity_id
_entity_poly.type
_entity_poly.pdbx_seq_one_letter_code
_entity_poly.pdbx_strand_id
1 'polypeptide(L)'
;MSDVQESTNPLLDVNLLENQSSTQVTESGPKSESEHLRVTIGATVPTGFEQTAADEVREKLGSSCKISKDRGKIYFDISVESLAQVHCLRSVDNLFVVVQEFKDYQFKETKVFRAVL
;
A
#
# COMPACT_ATOMS: atom_id res chain seq x y z
N MET A 1 58.19 30.21 11.24
CA MET A 1 58.57 29.45 12.45
C MET A 1 57.55 29.82 13.50
N SER A 2 56.46 29.05 13.60
CA SER A 2 56.22 28.00 14.64
C SER A 2 55.19 28.60 15.64
N ASP A 3 54.09 28.01 16.07
CA ASP A 3 53.62 26.63 16.12
C ASP A 3 52.07 26.58 16.14
N VAL A 4 51.58 25.38 15.84
CA VAL A 4 50.20 24.87 15.85
C VAL A 4 49.57 24.89 17.25
N GLN A 5 48.27 25.16 17.35
CA GLN A 5 47.44 24.47 18.35
C GLN A 5 46.01 24.17 17.85
N GLU A 6 45.77 22.87 17.87
CA GLU A 6 44.60 22.05 17.55
C GLU A 6 43.42 22.32 18.49
N SER A 7 42.18 22.27 17.98
CA SER A 7 40.98 22.14 18.82
C SER A 7 40.12 20.99 18.29
N THR A 8 39.86 20.09 19.22
CA THR A 8 39.47 18.69 19.08
C THR A 8 37.94 18.57 18.98
N ASN A 9 37.47 17.76 18.03
CA ASN A 9 36.11 17.18 18.05
C ASN A 9 36.04 16.06 19.09
N PRO A 10 34.93 15.97 19.84
CA PRO A 10 34.38 14.66 20.19
C PRO A 10 32.87 14.64 19.87
N LEU A 11 32.43 13.84 18.89
CA LEU A 11 31.93 12.48 19.07
C LEU A 11 30.87 12.37 20.19
N LEU A 12 29.61 12.24 19.78
CA LEU A 12 28.51 11.82 20.64
C LEU A 12 28.07 10.43 20.17
N ASP A 13 28.45 9.43 20.96
CA ASP A 13 28.07 8.04 20.80
C ASP A 13 26.57 7.82 21.08
N VAL A 14 25.98 7.09 20.14
CA VAL A 14 24.95 6.04 20.27
C VAL A 14 24.20 5.96 21.61
N ASN A 15 22.87 6.08 21.55
CA ASN A 15 22.03 5.31 22.46
C ASN A 15 20.78 4.77 21.72
N LEU A 16 20.79 3.45 21.51
CA LEU A 16 19.62 2.65 21.15
C LEU A 16 18.78 2.45 22.42
N LEU A 17 17.51 2.83 22.39
CA LEU A 17 16.53 2.27 23.31
C LEU A 17 15.20 2.02 22.56
N GLU A 18 14.96 0.75 22.27
CA GLU A 18 13.61 0.23 22.11
C GLU A 18 12.84 0.42 23.43
N ASN A 19 11.60 0.89 23.36
CA ASN A 19 10.58 0.41 24.30
C ASN A 19 9.16 0.59 23.76
N GLN A 20 8.38 -0.47 23.94
CA GLN A 20 7.06 -0.72 23.41
C GLN A 20 5.96 -0.14 24.33
N SER A 21 4.86 0.25 23.69
CA SER A 21 3.46 0.27 24.18
C SER A 21 2.99 1.28 25.25
N SER A 22 1.99 2.10 24.86
CA SER A 22 0.62 2.14 25.42
C SER A 22 0.04 3.55 25.61
N THR A 23 -0.90 3.88 24.72
CA THR A 23 -2.16 4.64 24.90
C THR A 23 -2.23 5.88 25.79
N GLN A 24 -2.50 7.07 25.20
CA GLN A 24 -3.50 8.03 25.71
C GLN A 24 -4.20 8.81 24.57
N VAL A 25 -5.53 8.77 24.64
CA VAL A 25 -6.54 9.56 23.91
C VAL A 25 -6.38 11.05 24.26
N THR A 26 -6.63 11.97 23.32
CA THR A 26 -7.51 13.17 23.48
C THR A 26 -7.56 14.03 22.21
N GLU A 27 -8.79 14.36 21.81
CA GLU A 27 -9.28 15.44 20.93
C GLU A 27 -8.85 15.52 19.45
N SER A 28 -9.74 15.08 18.57
CA SER A 28 -9.96 15.75 17.29
C SER A 28 -11.35 16.42 17.30
N GLY A 29 -11.35 17.75 17.31
CA GLY A 29 -12.54 18.59 17.13
C GLY A 29 -13.25 18.38 15.79
N PRO A 30 -14.39 19.04 15.55
CA PRO A 30 -15.31 18.69 14.47
C PRO A 30 -14.74 19.19 13.15
N LYS A 31 -14.11 18.30 12.38
CA LYS A 31 -13.82 18.58 10.96
C LYS A 31 -14.94 17.98 10.14
N SER A 32 -15.69 18.88 9.52
CA SER A 32 -16.59 18.62 8.41
C SER A 32 -15.80 17.93 7.30
N GLU A 33 -15.65 16.61 7.38
CA GLU A 33 -15.04 15.82 6.34
C GLU A 33 -16.17 15.33 5.45
N SER A 34 -16.30 15.97 4.29
CA SER A 34 -16.86 15.32 3.13
C SER A 34 -16.19 13.96 3.03
N GLU A 35 -16.93 12.88 3.31
CA GLU A 35 -16.50 11.51 3.11
C GLU A 35 -16.00 11.40 1.66
N HIS A 36 -14.68 11.44 1.47
CA HIS A 36 -14.12 11.35 0.13
C HIS A 36 -14.42 9.94 -0.35
N LEU A 37 -15.28 9.81 -1.36
CA LEU A 37 -15.66 8.52 -1.91
C LEU A 37 -14.39 7.75 -2.30
N ARG A 38 -14.20 6.57 -1.71
CA ARG A 38 -13.07 5.68 -1.98
C ARG A 38 -13.55 4.48 -2.79
N VAL A 39 -12.69 4.01 -3.67
CA VAL A 39 -12.90 2.82 -4.49
C VAL A 39 -11.72 1.88 -4.37
N THR A 40 -11.99 0.58 -4.35
CA THR A 40 -10.96 -0.46 -4.39
C THR A 40 -10.67 -0.82 -5.85
N ILE A 41 -9.41 -0.72 -6.22
CA ILE A 41 -8.91 -1.11 -7.54
C ILE A 41 -8.13 -2.41 -7.39
N GLY A 42 -8.43 -3.38 -8.23
CA GLY A 42 -7.59 -4.52 -8.46
C GLY A 42 -6.80 -4.34 -9.75
N ALA A 43 -5.55 -4.79 -9.74
CA ALA A 43 -4.70 -4.75 -10.91
C ALA A 43 -3.99 -6.08 -11.13
N THR A 44 -3.85 -6.49 -12.39
CA THR A 44 -2.99 -7.63 -12.77
C THR A 44 -1.57 -7.14 -13.03
N VAL A 45 -0.60 -7.93 -12.63
CA VAL A 45 0.83 -7.65 -12.78
C VAL A 45 1.55 -8.92 -13.23
N PRO A 46 2.71 -8.80 -13.91
CA PRO A 46 3.58 -9.95 -14.14
C PRO A 46 3.93 -10.62 -12.80
N THR A 47 3.82 -11.94 -12.75
CA THR A 47 4.13 -12.69 -11.53
C THR A 47 5.58 -12.46 -11.11
N GLY A 48 5.80 -12.17 -9.83
CA GLY A 48 7.12 -11.81 -9.28
C GLY A 48 7.38 -10.30 -9.24
N PHE A 49 6.52 -9.47 -9.83
CA PHE A 49 6.60 -8.01 -9.82
C PHE A 49 5.55 -7.35 -8.91
N GLU A 50 4.83 -8.14 -8.10
CA GLU A 50 3.78 -7.65 -7.22
C GLU A 50 4.29 -6.60 -6.24
N GLN A 51 5.50 -6.80 -5.69
CA GLN A 51 6.10 -5.86 -4.76
C GLN A 51 6.48 -4.54 -5.45
N THR A 52 7.10 -4.62 -6.62
CA THR A 52 7.45 -3.43 -7.41
C THR A 52 6.22 -2.61 -7.79
N ALA A 53 5.14 -3.27 -8.21
CA ALA A 53 3.89 -2.60 -8.51
C ALA A 53 3.24 -1.98 -7.26
N ALA A 54 3.32 -2.68 -6.11
CA ALA A 54 2.83 -2.13 -4.84
C ALA A 54 3.62 -0.89 -4.40
N ASP A 55 4.95 -0.88 -4.60
CA ASP A 55 5.81 0.24 -4.29
C ASP A 55 5.51 1.43 -5.23
N GLU A 56 5.32 1.18 -6.54
CA GLU A 56 4.92 2.19 -7.52
C GLU A 56 3.61 2.88 -7.11
N VAL A 57 2.59 2.11 -6.71
CA VAL A 57 1.30 2.65 -6.25
C VAL A 57 1.47 3.48 -4.97
N ARG A 58 2.27 3.01 -4.01
CA ARG A 58 2.50 3.75 -2.76
C ARG A 58 3.20 5.09 -3.03
N GLU A 59 4.16 5.11 -3.95
CA GLU A 59 4.89 6.33 -4.32
C GLU A 59 4.02 7.31 -5.11
N LYS A 60 3.27 6.83 -6.11
CA LYS A 60 2.51 7.69 -7.03
C LYS A 60 1.15 8.11 -6.48
N LEU A 61 0.48 7.22 -5.75
CA LEU A 61 -0.92 7.37 -5.33
C LEU A 61 -1.07 7.56 -3.82
N GLY A 62 0.02 7.43 -3.04
CA GLY A 62 0.00 7.52 -1.57
C GLY A 62 -0.92 6.47 -0.92
N SER A 63 -1.29 5.43 -1.66
CA SER A 63 -2.31 4.45 -1.28
C SER A 63 -1.67 3.19 -0.73
N SER A 64 -2.30 2.59 0.28
CA SER A 64 -1.86 1.30 0.82
C SER A 64 -2.23 0.18 -0.16
N CYS A 65 -1.26 -0.68 -0.47
CA CYS A 65 -1.44 -1.83 -1.34
C CYS A 65 -1.50 -3.14 -0.56
N LYS A 66 -2.43 -4.01 -0.96
CA LYS A 66 -2.53 -5.41 -0.55
C LYS A 66 -2.19 -6.30 -1.73
N ILE A 67 -1.12 -7.07 -1.60
CA ILE A 67 -0.74 -8.06 -2.60
C ILE A 67 -1.67 -9.28 -2.49
N SER A 68 -2.19 -9.74 -3.61
CA SER A 68 -3.05 -10.93 -3.67
C SER A 68 -2.26 -12.20 -3.39
N LYS A 69 -2.93 -13.22 -2.85
CA LYS A 69 -2.35 -14.55 -2.68
C LYS A 69 -2.22 -15.33 -3.99
N ASP A 70 -3.05 -14.99 -4.99
CA ASP A 70 -3.19 -15.78 -6.23
C ASP A 70 -2.11 -15.54 -7.29
N ARG A 71 -1.01 -14.85 -6.94
CA ARG A 71 0.09 -14.42 -7.83
C ARG A 71 -0.37 -13.50 -8.97
N GLY A 72 0.45 -12.53 -9.32
CA GLY A 72 0.18 -11.60 -10.42
C GLY A 72 -1.01 -10.65 -10.19
N LYS A 73 -1.40 -10.38 -8.94
CA LYS A 73 -2.48 -9.42 -8.62
C LYS A 73 -2.16 -8.58 -7.39
N ILE A 74 -2.54 -7.31 -7.44
CA ILE A 74 -2.51 -6.38 -6.31
C ILE A 74 -3.86 -5.66 -6.18
N TYR A 75 -4.17 -5.22 -4.97
CA TYR A 75 -5.36 -4.42 -4.66
C TYR A 75 -4.95 -3.17 -3.88
N PHE A 76 -5.59 -2.05 -4.15
CA PHE A 76 -5.35 -0.80 -3.42
C PHE A 76 -6.59 0.07 -3.42
N ASP A 77 -6.70 0.93 -2.40
CA ASP A 77 -7.83 1.86 -2.26
C ASP A 77 -7.42 3.28 -2.62
N ILE A 78 -8.16 3.91 -3.51
CA ILE A 78 -7.89 5.28 -3.97
C ILE A 78 -9.14 6.15 -3.85
N SER A 79 -8.97 7.46 -3.63
CA SER A 79 -10.06 8.42 -3.73
C SER A 79 -10.52 8.54 -5.19
N VAL A 80 -11.81 8.82 -5.40
CA VAL A 80 -12.34 9.07 -6.75
C VAL A 80 -11.64 10.26 -7.42
N GLU A 81 -11.23 11.26 -6.64
CA GLU A 81 -10.51 12.45 -7.13
C GLU A 81 -9.14 12.11 -7.72
N SER A 82 -8.43 11.15 -7.09
CA SER A 82 -7.12 10.70 -7.55
C SER A 82 -7.19 9.54 -8.53
N LEU A 83 -8.38 9.05 -8.88
CA LEU A 83 -8.57 7.87 -9.73
C LEU A 83 -7.90 8.05 -11.11
N ALA A 84 -7.86 9.26 -11.66
CA ALA A 84 -7.17 9.51 -12.94
C ALA A 84 -5.66 9.17 -12.91
N GLN A 85 -5.03 9.25 -11.73
CA GLN A 85 -3.60 8.99 -11.56
C GLN A 85 -3.25 7.51 -11.74
N VAL A 86 -4.22 6.59 -11.66
CA VAL A 86 -3.97 5.15 -11.88
C VAL A 86 -3.48 4.84 -13.30
N HIS A 87 -3.78 5.72 -14.27
CA HIS A 87 -3.28 5.62 -15.64
C HIS A 87 -1.77 5.88 -15.76
N CYS A 88 -1.16 6.46 -14.73
CA CYS A 88 0.30 6.70 -14.69
C CYS A 88 1.10 5.48 -14.25
N LEU A 89 0.44 4.40 -13.84
CA LEU A 89 1.09 3.15 -13.43
C LEU A 89 1.64 2.41 -14.66
N ARG A 90 2.86 1.92 -14.56
CA ARG A 90 3.58 1.23 -15.65
C ARG A 90 3.89 -0.22 -15.31
N SER A 91 3.80 -0.60 -14.03
CA SER A 91 4.05 -1.96 -13.56
C SER A 91 2.81 -2.86 -13.60
N VAL A 92 1.64 -2.32 -13.95
CA VAL A 92 0.36 -3.06 -14.03
C VAL A 92 -0.10 -3.22 -15.47
N ASP A 93 -0.73 -4.36 -15.78
CA ASP A 93 -1.23 -4.66 -17.13
C ASP A 93 -2.70 -4.26 -17.30
N ASN A 94 -3.55 -4.59 -16.32
CA ASN A 94 -4.99 -4.35 -16.36
C ASN A 94 -5.47 -3.82 -15.01
N LEU A 95 -6.42 -2.90 -15.04
CA LEU A 95 -7.09 -2.38 -13.84
C LEU A 95 -8.58 -2.71 -13.89
N PHE A 96 -9.16 -3.05 -12.74
CA PHE A 96 -10.58 -3.32 -12.56
C PHE A 96 -11.05 -2.79 -11.22
N VAL A 97 -12.30 -2.31 -11.17
CA VAL A 97 -12.91 -1.84 -9.92
C VAL A 97 -13.51 -3.03 -9.19
N VAL A 98 -13.14 -3.20 -7.92
CA VAL A 98 -13.71 -4.23 -7.05
C VAL A 98 -14.98 -3.68 -6.40
N VAL A 99 -16.13 -4.19 -6.82
CA VAL A 99 -17.43 -3.79 -6.26
C VAL A 99 -17.70 -4.49 -4.93
N GLN A 100 -17.38 -5.79 -4.86
CA GLN A 100 -17.63 -6.61 -3.69
C GLN A 100 -16.68 -7.80 -3.65
N GLU A 101 -16.02 -8.01 -2.51
CA GLU A 101 -15.27 -9.23 -2.21
C GLU A 101 -16.17 -10.20 -1.44
N PHE A 102 -16.17 -11.48 -1.83
CA PHE A 102 -16.86 -12.56 -1.12
C PHE A 102 -15.83 -13.62 -0.73
N LYS A 103 -15.62 -13.83 0.57
CA LYS A 103 -14.63 -14.81 1.07
C LYS A 103 -15.17 -16.24 1.05
N ASP A 104 -16.45 -16.41 1.35
CA ASP A 104 -17.10 -17.71 1.52
C ASP A 104 -18.25 -17.87 0.51
N TYR A 105 -18.03 -17.45 -0.73
CA TYR A 105 -19.03 -17.63 -1.78
C TYR A 105 -19.18 -19.13 -2.09
N GLN A 106 -20.20 -19.74 -1.51
CA GLN A 106 -20.57 -21.13 -1.81
C GLN A 106 -21.12 -21.17 -3.23
N PHE A 107 -20.36 -21.79 -4.13
CA PHE A 107 -20.87 -22.10 -5.47
C PHE A 107 -22.10 -23.00 -5.30
N LYS A 108 -23.26 -22.53 -5.76
CA LYS A 108 -24.43 -23.40 -5.90
C LYS A 108 -24.03 -24.56 -6.83
N GLU A 109 -24.29 -25.79 -6.41
CA GLU A 109 -23.88 -27.06 -7.05
C GLU A 109 -24.22 -27.21 -8.55
N THR A 110 -24.98 -26.28 -9.13
CA THR A 110 -25.37 -26.26 -10.54
C THR A 110 -24.29 -25.77 -11.51
N LYS A 111 -23.12 -25.34 -11.04
CA LYS A 111 -21.97 -25.09 -11.94
C LYS A 111 -21.11 -26.34 -12.09
N VAL A 112 -21.48 -27.19 -13.04
CA VAL A 112 -20.66 -28.34 -13.44
C VAL A 112 -19.38 -27.83 -14.13
N PHE A 113 -18.25 -27.88 -13.45
CA PHE A 113 -16.95 -27.76 -14.09
C PHE A 113 -16.71 -29.03 -14.92
N ARG A 114 -16.93 -28.95 -16.24
CA ARG A 114 -16.38 -29.95 -17.16
C ARG A 114 -14.88 -29.69 -17.29
N ALA A 115 -14.09 -30.37 -16.47
CA ALA A 115 -12.69 -30.61 -16.82
C ALA A 115 -12.68 -31.58 -18.01
N VAL A 116 -12.15 -31.14 -19.14
CA VAL A 116 -11.80 -32.06 -20.23
C VAL A 116 -10.50 -32.74 -19.80
N LEU A 117 -10.61 -34.02 -19.44
CA LEU A 117 -9.45 -34.92 -19.25
C LEU A 117 -8.87 -35.31 -20.61
#